data_AF-A0AAW1QJL1-F1
#
_entry.id   AF-A0AAW1QJL1-F1
#
_cell.length_a   1.000
_cell.length_b   1.000
_cell.length_c   1.000
_cell.angle_alpha   90.00
_cell.angle_beta   90.00
_cell.angle_gamma   90.00
#
_symmetry.space_group_name_H-M   'P 1'
#
loop_
_entity.id
_entity.type
_entity.pdbx_description
1 polymer ?
#
loop_
_entity_poly.entity_id
_entity_poly.type
_entity_poly.pdbx_seq_one_letter_code
_entity_poly.pdbx_strand_id
1 'polypeptide(L)'
;MMLAAPTSTVHKPSMEGFTKTAVVPWIRHPTFIPAVRHIQQAVQRVHKENAEMVQHLRECQPPPASLGAHLLALTDPATRKHLSDGQLAAELATIFFAGYDTSTASIAWAPYPISIHPYIQELVAAELDALGLLRMASRPQP
;
A
#
# COMPACT_ATOMS: atom_id res chain seq x y z
N MET A 1 -4.85 -59.09 -12.29
CA MET A 1 -3.69 -58.98 -11.37
C MET A 1 -2.94 -57.72 -11.76
N MET A 2 -3.33 -56.59 -11.17
CA MET A 2 -2.95 -55.23 -11.59
C MET A 2 -2.10 -54.65 -10.46
N LEU A 3 -0.81 -54.41 -10.71
CA LEU A 3 0.12 -53.88 -9.71
C LEU A 3 -0.32 -52.48 -9.28
N ALA A 4 -0.62 -52.30 -8.00
CA ALA A 4 -0.78 -50.99 -7.39
C ALA A 4 0.60 -50.31 -7.28
N ALA A 5 0.71 -49.09 -7.79
CA ALA A 5 1.90 -48.26 -7.60
C ALA A 5 2.00 -47.80 -6.13
N PRO A 6 3.20 -47.71 -5.53
CA PRO A 6 3.34 -47.21 -4.18
C PRO A 6 3.03 -45.71 -4.11
N THR A 7 2.01 -45.35 -3.35
CA THR A 7 1.70 -43.98 -2.95
C THR A 7 2.85 -43.46 -2.08
N SER A 8 3.67 -42.56 -2.62
CA SER A 8 4.63 -41.80 -1.83
C SER A 8 3.87 -40.81 -0.94
N THR A 9 3.71 -41.17 0.32
CA THR A 9 3.32 -40.21 1.36
C THR A 9 4.45 -39.19 1.50
N VAL A 10 4.25 -37.99 0.95
CA VAL A 10 5.12 -36.85 1.26
C VAL A 10 4.94 -36.51 2.72
N HIS A 11 5.89 -36.92 3.55
CA HIS A 11 5.95 -36.53 4.94
C HIS A 11 6.31 -35.03 4.99
N LYS A 12 5.30 -34.16 5.14
CA LYS A 12 5.54 -32.75 5.46
C LYS A 12 6.12 -32.71 6.88
N PRO A 13 7.34 -32.21 7.10
CA PRO A 13 7.85 -32.05 8.45
C PRO A 13 6.92 -31.10 9.23
N SER A 14 6.56 -31.50 10.45
CA SER A 14 5.83 -30.66 11.39
C SER A 14 6.64 -29.38 11.63
N MET A 15 6.04 -28.22 11.39
CA MET A 15 6.58 -26.90 11.71
C MET A 15 6.31 -26.51 13.17
N GLU A 16 6.08 -27.48 14.06
CA GLU A 16 6.01 -27.28 15.51
C GLU A 16 7.43 -27.17 16.07
N GLY A 17 8.08 -26.02 15.86
CA GLY A 17 9.45 -25.84 16.37
C GLY A 17 10.16 -24.56 15.98
N PHE A 18 9.65 -23.79 15.00
CA PHE A 18 10.07 -22.40 14.83
C PHE A 18 9.48 -21.54 15.94
N THR A 19 9.97 -21.78 17.16
CA THR A 19 9.93 -20.78 18.22
C THR A 19 10.48 -19.49 17.62
N LYS A 20 9.76 -18.39 17.84
CA LYS A 20 10.26 -17.05 17.55
C LYS A 20 11.57 -16.91 18.31
N THR A 21 12.71 -17.21 17.68
CA THR A 21 14.02 -17.05 18.29
C THR A 21 14.08 -15.60 18.76
N ALA A 22 14.11 -15.42 20.07
CA ALA A 22 14.30 -14.12 20.69
C ALA A 22 15.72 -13.67 20.34
N VAL A 23 15.88 -13.04 19.18
CA VAL A 23 17.13 -12.40 18.79
C VAL A 23 17.32 -11.23 19.75
N VAL A 24 18.47 -11.23 20.43
CA VAL A 24 18.80 -10.25 21.46
C VAL A 24 18.67 -8.82 20.92
N PRO A 25 17.93 -7.90 21.58
CA PRO A 25 17.58 -6.59 21.02
C PRO A 25 18.77 -5.73 20.53
N TRP A 26 19.92 -5.78 21.19
CA TRP A 26 21.12 -5.02 20.82
C TRP A 26 21.84 -5.55 19.56
N ILE A 27 21.58 -6.79 19.15
CA ILE A 27 22.11 -7.36 17.90
C ILE A 27 21.22 -6.94 16.72
N ARG A 28 19.90 -6.86 16.93
CA ARG A 28 18.93 -6.57 15.87
C ARG A 28 18.78 -5.07 15.57
N HIS A 29 18.86 -4.23 16.61
CA HIS A 29 18.76 -2.78 16.49
C HIS A 29 19.75 -2.11 17.46
N PRO A 30 21.04 -1.99 17.11
CA PRO A 30 22.03 -1.34 17.96
C PRO A 30 21.72 0.16 18.08
N THR A 31 20.84 0.52 19.01
CA THR A 31 20.39 1.90 19.22
C THR A 31 21.52 2.79 19.73
N PHE A 32 22.69 2.26 20.09
CA PHE A 32 23.88 3.10 20.31
C PHE A 32 24.39 3.75 19.02
N ILE A 33 24.06 3.21 17.84
CA ILE A 33 24.37 3.81 16.54
C ILE A 33 23.37 4.95 16.27
N PRO A 34 23.84 6.20 16.07
CA PRO A 34 22.96 7.34 15.84
C PRO A 34 21.99 7.15 14.66
N ALA A 35 22.46 6.56 13.56
CA ALA A 35 21.63 6.27 12.39
C ALA A 35 20.42 5.34 12.72
N VAL A 36 20.63 4.34 13.58
CA VAL A 36 19.55 3.43 14.01
C VAL A 36 18.53 4.17 14.85
N ARG A 37 18.97 5.07 15.75
CA ARG A 37 18.04 5.93 16.52
C ARG A 37 17.22 6.82 15.60
N HIS A 38 17.85 7.44 14.60
CA HIS A 38 17.15 8.32 13.66
C HIS A 38 16.08 7.57 12.88
N ILE A 39 16.39 6.38 12.36
CA ILE A 39 15.40 5.53 11.67
C ILE A 39 14.26 5.15 12.62
N GLN A 40 14.56 4.73 13.85
CA GLN A 40 13.53 4.40 14.82
C GLN A 40 12.65 5.59 15.16
N GLN A 41 13.22 6.79 15.36
CA GLN A 41 12.46 8.01 15.60
C GLN A 41 11.56 8.37 14.41
N ALA A 42 12.04 8.21 13.18
CA ALA A 42 11.24 8.42 11.97
C ALA A 42 10.07 7.43 11.89
N VAL A 43 10.33 6.15 12.13
CA VAL A 43 9.29 5.10 12.16
C VAL A 43 8.25 5.38 13.25
N GLN A 44 8.68 5.78 14.45
CA GLN A 44 7.76 6.13 15.53
C GLN A 44 6.91 7.36 15.21
N ARG A 45 7.47 8.34 14.49
CA ARG A 45 6.72 9.51 14.02
C ARG A 45 5.62 9.09 13.04
N VAL A 46 5.94 8.27 12.05
CA VAL A 46 4.97 7.74 11.08
C VAL A 46 3.87 6.94 11.79
N HIS A 47 4.23 6.06 12.74
CA HIS A 47 3.23 5.33 13.52
C HIS A 47 2.30 6.26 14.31
N LYS A 48 2.85 7.31 14.92
CA LYS A 48 2.07 8.30 15.64
C LYS A 48 1.09 9.03 14.71
N GLU A 49 1.57 9.51 13.55
CA GLU A 49 0.75 10.20 12.55
C GLU A 49 -0.37 9.29 12.02
N ASN A 50 -0.08 8.02 11.75
CA ASN A 50 -1.10 7.07 11.31
C ASN A 50 -2.13 6.78 12.41
N ALA A 51 -1.71 6.70 13.68
CA ALA A 51 -2.64 6.53 14.79
C ALA A 51 -3.55 7.77 14.96
N GLU A 52 -3.00 8.98 14.81
CA GLU A 52 -3.78 10.22 14.81
C GLU A 52 -4.77 10.26 13.65
N MET A 53 -4.37 9.82 12.45
CA MET A 53 -5.25 9.69 11.29
C MET A 53 -6.41 8.72 11.57
N VAL A 54 -6.15 7.59 12.23
CA VAL A 54 -7.21 6.64 12.62
C VAL A 54 -8.23 7.31 13.54
N GLN A 55 -7.78 8.05 14.55
CA GLN A 55 -8.69 8.76 15.45
C GLN A 55 -9.52 9.80 14.69
N HIS A 56 -8.87 10.57 13.81
CA HIS A 56 -9.55 11.54 12.96
C HIS A 56 -10.63 10.90 12.06
N LEU A 57 -10.33 9.76 11.44
CA LEU A 57 -11.31 9.02 10.63
C LEU A 57 -12.52 8.55 11.46
N ARG A 58 -12.30 8.15 12.72
CA ARG A 58 -13.41 7.76 13.60
C ARG A 58 -14.26 8.94 14.05
N GLU A 59 -13.63 10.08 14.33
CA GLU A 59 -14.31 11.31 14.77
C GLU A 59 -15.13 11.96 13.64
N CYS A 60 -14.53 12.07 12.45
CA CYS A 60 -15.13 12.85 11.36
C CYS A 60 -16.11 12.07 10.50
N GLN A 61 -16.24 10.75 10.67
CA GLN A 61 -17.14 9.88 9.88
C GLN A 61 -17.05 10.16 8.37
N PRO A 62 -15.99 9.67 7.71
CA PRO A 62 -15.66 10.07 6.35
C PRO A 62 -16.77 9.69 5.35
N PRO A 63 -16.83 10.36 4.18
CA PRO A 63 -17.86 10.10 3.18
C PRO A 63 -17.94 8.62 2.82
N PRO A 64 -19.15 8.04 2.60
CA PRO A 64 -19.30 6.60 2.37
C PRO A 64 -18.45 6.02 1.22
N ALA A 65 -18.21 6.82 0.18
CA ALA A 65 -17.39 6.42 -0.98
C ALA A 65 -15.87 6.50 -0.72
N SER A 66 -15.44 7.06 0.41
CA SER A 66 -14.02 7.21 0.72
C SER A 66 -13.39 5.88 1.10
N LEU A 67 -12.09 5.74 0.84
CA LEU A 67 -11.32 4.59 1.30
C LEU A 67 -11.38 4.43 2.83
N GLY A 68 -11.32 5.55 3.58
CA GLY A 68 -11.40 5.53 5.03
C GLY A 68 -12.71 4.93 5.55
N ALA A 69 -13.85 5.28 4.94
CA ALA A 69 -15.14 4.69 5.30
C ALA A 69 -15.17 3.17 5.05
N HIS A 70 -14.65 2.72 3.90
CA HIS A 70 -14.57 1.30 3.59
C HIS A 70 -13.67 0.53 4.57
N LEU A 71 -12.52 1.08 4.94
CA LEU A 71 -11.63 0.46 5.92
C LEU A 71 -12.24 0.38 7.32
N LEU A 72 -12.99 1.41 7.74
CA LEU A 72 -13.73 1.39 9.02
C LEU A 72 -14.85 0.36 9.03
N ALA A 73 -15.53 0.16 7.90
CA ALA A 73 -16.61 -0.82 7.74
C ALA A 73 -16.10 -2.25 7.51
N LEU A 74 -14.82 -2.41 7.17
CA LEU A 74 -14.23 -3.71 6.82
C LEU A 74 -14.38 -4.69 7.98
N THR A 75 -14.84 -5.90 7.66
CA THR A 75 -15.04 -6.99 8.61
C THR A 75 -14.36 -8.23 8.09
N ASP A 76 -13.52 -8.85 8.92
CA ASP A 76 -12.89 -10.13 8.60
C ASP A 76 -13.97 -11.23 8.49
N PRO A 77 -14.07 -11.95 7.35
CA PRO A 77 -15.09 -12.98 7.17
C PRO A 77 -14.93 -14.18 8.12
N ALA A 78 -13.70 -14.51 8.54
CA ALA A 78 -13.43 -15.65 9.41
C ALA A 78 -13.73 -15.33 10.87
N THR A 79 -13.32 -14.15 11.35
CA THR A 79 -13.50 -13.77 12.77
C THR A 79 -14.73 -12.89 13.02
N ARG A 80 -15.35 -12.35 11.97
CA ARG A 80 -16.45 -11.38 12.02
C ARG A 80 -16.11 -10.11 12.81
N LYS A 81 -14.82 -9.80 12.96
CA LYS A 81 -14.33 -8.61 13.67
C LYS A 81 -13.91 -7.53 12.68
N HIS A 82 -14.07 -6.28 13.10
CA HIS A 82 -13.46 -5.14 12.43
C HIS A 82 -11.95 -5.11 12.65
N LEU A 83 -11.25 -4.33 11.81
CA LEU A 83 -9.85 -4.02 12.05
C LEU A 83 -9.70 -3.28 13.39
N SER A 84 -8.73 -3.72 14.19
CA SER A 84 -8.27 -2.93 15.34
C SER A 84 -7.61 -1.64 14.87
N ASP A 85 -7.51 -0.64 15.74
CA ASP A 85 -6.88 0.64 15.39
C ASP A 85 -5.43 0.48 14.91
N GLY A 86 -4.68 -0.47 15.49
CA GLY A 86 -3.32 -0.78 15.05
C GLY A 86 -3.27 -1.40 13.65
N GLN A 87 -4.23 -2.26 13.31
CA GLN A 87 -4.34 -2.82 11.95
C GLN A 87 -4.79 -1.76 10.96
N LEU A 88 -5.75 -0.92 11.32
CA LEU A 88 -6.22 0.17 10.47
C LEU A 88 -5.08 1.17 10.18
N ALA A 89 -4.30 1.54 11.20
CA ALA A 89 -3.13 2.40 11.02
C ALA A 89 -2.08 1.77 10.10
N ALA A 90 -1.88 0.45 10.19
CA ALA A 90 -0.97 -0.29 9.31
C ALA A 90 -1.47 -0.34 7.86
N GLU A 91 -2.76 -0.59 7.64
CA GLU A 91 -3.35 -0.60 6.29
C GLU A 91 -3.31 0.78 5.63
N LEU A 92 -3.61 1.83 6.41
CA LEU A 92 -3.46 3.21 5.94
C LEU A 92 -2.02 3.48 5.49
N ALA A 93 -1.03 3.12 6.32
CA ALA A 93 0.38 3.26 5.97
C ALA A 93 0.71 2.53 4.66
N THR A 94 0.30 1.27 4.54
CA THR A 94 0.52 0.46 3.34
C THR A 94 -0.03 1.15 2.10
N ILE A 95 -1.28 1.60 2.13
CA ILE A 95 -1.92 2.19 0.95
C ILE A 95 -1.26 3.54 0.59
N PHE A 96 -0.97 4.40 1.57
CA PHE A 96 -0.31 5.67 1.32
C PHE A 96 1.08 5.48 0.72
N PHE A 97 1.94 4.65 1.32
CA PHE A 97 3.30 4.44 0.82
C PHE A 97 3.32 3.72 -0.53
N ALA A 98 2.50 2.67 -0.70
CA ALA A 98 2.46 1.93 -1.96
C ALA A 98 1.93 2.80 -3.12
N GLY A 99 0.91 3.62 -2.85
CA GLY A 99 0.27 4.46 -3.87
C GLY A 99 1.06 5.72 -4.21
N TYR A 100 1.77 6.30 -3.25
CA TYR A 100 2.44 7.59 -3.43
C TYR A 100 3.64 7.51 -4.38
N ASP A 101 4.66 6.72 -4.04
CA ASP A 101 5.91 6.70 -4.81
C ASP A 101 5.71 6.14 -6.23
N THR A 102 4.96 5.04 -6.36
CA THR A 102 4.76 4.36 -7.64
C THR A 102 3.89 5.18 -8.61
N SER A 103 2.76 5.73 -8.15
CA SER A 103 1.86 6.50 -8.99
C SER A 103 2.47 7.86 -9.34
N THR A 104 3.11 8.54 -8.39
CA THR A 104 3.77 9.82 -8.64
C THR A 104 4.87 9.68 -9.67
N ALA A 105 5.72 8.65 -9.54
CA ALA A 105 6.75 8.37 -10.53
C ALA A 105 6.14 8.07 -11.91
N SER A 106 5.08 7.25 -11.96
CA SER A 106 4.41 6.91 -13.23
C SER A 106 3.85 8.15 -13.93
N ILE A 107 3.14 9.03 -13.19
CA ILE A 107 2.57 10.27 -13.72
C ILE A 107 3.66 11.25 -14.13
N ALA A 108 4.75 11.35 -13.36
CA ALA A 108 5.86 12.24 -13.69
C ALA A 108 6.61 11.80 -14.97
N TRP A 109 6.73 10.48 -15.20
CA TRP A 109 7.41 9.95 -16.37
C TRP A 109 6.52 9.77 -17.59
N ALA A 110 5.20 9.64 -17.44
CA ALA A 110 4.28 9.44 -18.57
C ALA A 110 4.36 10.52 -19.67
N PRO A 111 4.53 11.82 -19.37
CA PRO A 111 4.69 12.86 -20.39
C PRO A 111 5.95 12.73 -21.24
N TYR A 112 7.03 12.11 -20.71
CA TYR A 112 8.30 12.00 -21.42
C TYR A 112 8.17 11.25 -22.77
N PRO A 113 7.70 9.98 -22.83
CA PRO A 113 7.50 9.29 -24.09
C PRO A 113 6.45 9.97 -24.97
N ILE A 114 5.43 10.63 -24.40
CA ILE A 114 4.44 11.39 -25.17
C ILE A 114 5.12 12.55 -25.91
N SER A 115 6.00 13.30 -25.23
CA SER A 115 6.66 14.49 -25.78
C SER A 115 7.65 14.21 -26.92
N ILE A 116 8.22 13.01 -26.97
CA ILE A 116 9.21 12.61 -27.98
C ILE A 116 8.60 11.78 -29.12
N HIS A 117 7.29 11.47 -29.07
CA HIS A 117 6.55 10.76 -30.11
C HIS A 117 5.32 11.56 -30.55
N PRO A 118 5.45 12.46 -31.55
CA PRO A 118 4.36 13.36 -31.97
C PRO A 118 3.06 12.65 -32.32
N TYR A 119 3.13 11.49 -32.99
CA TYR A 119 1.95 10.69 -33.30
C TYR A 119 1.18 10.24 -32.04
N ILE A 120 1.87 9.84 -30.96
CA ILE A 120 1.23 9.47 -29.69
C ILE A 120 0.62 10.70 -29.02
N GLN A 121 1.31 11.83 -29.08
CA GLN A 121 0.79 13.10 -28.55
C GLN A 121 -0.51 13.52 -29.26
N GLU A 122 -0.59 13.39 -30.58
CA GLU A 122 -1.80 13.66 -31.35
C GLU A 122 -2.96 12.73 -30.97
N LEU A 123 -2.69 11.43 -30.79
CA LEU A 123 -3.70 10.46 -30.35
C LEU A 123 -4.26 10.81 -28.96
N VAL A 124 -3.39 11.08 -27.99
CA VAL A 124 -3.80 11.46 -26.63
C VAL A 124 -4.57 12.79 -26.65
N ALA A 125 -4.12 13.76 -27.44
CA ALA A 125 -4.82 15.03 -27.57
C ALA A 125 -6.23 14.85 -28.18
N ALA A 126 -6.36 14.02 -29.21
CA ALA A 126 -7.66 13.71 -29.82
C ALA A 126 -8.60 12.98 -28.85
N GLU A 127 -8.11 12.03 -28.07
CA GLU A 127 -8.89 11.34 -27.03
C GLU A 127 -9.38 12.33 -25.95
N LEU A 128 -8.50 13.20 -25.49
CA LEU A 128 -8.86 14.24 -24.52
C LEU A 128 -9.87 15.24 -25.10
N ASP A 129 -9.75 15.64 -26.37
CA ASP A 129 -10.70 16.56 -27.01
C ASP A 129 -12.08 15.91 -27.19
N ALA A 130 -12.13 14.65 -27.57
CA ALA A 130 -13.37 13.88 -27.69
C ALA A 130 -14.13 13.77 -26.35
N LEU A 131 -13.40 13.78 -25.23
CA LEU A 131 -13.97 13.77 -23.88
C LEU A 131 -14.22 15.18 -23.32
N GLY A 132 -13.88 16.25 -24.04
CA GLY A 132 -13.94 17.62 -23.53
C GLY A 132 -13.02 17.83 -22.34
N LEU A 133 -11.83 17.24 -22.36
CA LEU A 133 -10.78 17.32 -21.34
C LEU A 133 -9.51 18.02 -21.86
N LEU A 134 -9.39 18.23 -23.17
CA LEU A 134 -8.23 18.90 -23.76
C LEU A 134 -8.26 20.40 -23.46
N ARG A 135 -7.29 20.86 -22.67
CA ARG A 135 -7.08 22.29 -22.40
C ARG A 135 -5.90 22.81 -23.22
N MET A 136 -6.12 23.85 -24.00
CA MET A 136 -5.07 24.52 -24.79
C MET A 136 -5.01 26.01 -24.45
N ALA A 137 -3.91 26.69 -24.78
CA ALA A 137 -3.80 28.15 -24.59
C ALA A 137 -4.90 28.92 -25.37
N SER A 138 -5.32 28.40 -26.52
CA SER A 138 -6.43 28.92 -27.32
C SER A 138 -7.82 28.49 -26.84
N ARG A 139 -7.91 27.50 -25.93
CA ARG A 139 -9.15 26.97 -25.34
C ARG A 139 -8.95 26.75 -23.83
N PRO A 140 -9.11 27.81 -23.01
CA PRO A 140 -8.71 27.78 -21.60
C PRO A 140 -9.65 27.00 -20.70
N GLN A 141 -10.85 26.63 -21.16
CA GLN A 141 -11.75 25.70 -20.49
C GLN A 141 -11.91 24.46 -21.38
N PRO A 142 -11.65 23.25 -20.84
CA PRO A 142 -11.89 22.01 -21.57
C PRO A 142 -13.39 21.87 -21.91
#